data_AF-A0A970UUZ7-F1
#
_entry.id   AF-A0A970UUZ7-F1
#
_cell.length_a   1.000
_cell.length_b   1.000
_cell.length_c   1.000
_cell.angle_alpha   90.00
_cell.angle_beta   90.00
_cell.angle_gamma   90.00
#
_symmetry.space_group_name_H-M   'P 1'
#
loop_
_entity.id
_entity.type
_entity.pdbx_description
1 polymer ?
#
loop_
_entity_poly.entity_id
_entity_poly.type
_entity_poly.pdbx_seq_one_letter_code
_entity_poly.pdbx_strand_id
1 'polypeptide(L)'
;MKTSALFTQTFAPLELLPEKPKVFWYASSGRDFFPSIFQNCKSIYENQENNNKFFLKPDLFVYSCLGNEVNKLRELLQNDNSTLFENQDFIVTGKNYYPLSLQNVFNYEVSPDHIELSYINIPEIQDSVFYFEVDVKTNGYSETQRFLFFEWENIHFFHEILIRFFEVIYFHNRREGLGFGNCLKSIIEFIYQDNAPNFLIDGGFKPKFAIIDHSSSTFEIFFNAVINSQLISLTSNYGVFPSMINGNFGEGQIPDCKIFKLEYPYQP
;
A
#
# COMPACT_ATOMS: atom_id res chain seq x y z
N MET A 1 -15.55 -0.18 -10.05
CA MET A 1 -15.90 -0.17 -8.61
C MET A 1 -17.07 0.79 -8.46
N LYS A 2 -18.10 0.46 -7.67
CA LYS A 2 -19.18 1.40 -7.39
C LYS A 2 -18.69 2.47 -6.41
N THR A 3 -18.13 3.56 -6.94
CA THR A 3 -17.49 4.63 -6.17
C THR A 3 -18.46 5.30 -5.20
N SER A 4 -19.75 5.37 -5.54
CA SER A 4 -20.78 5.92 -4.65
C SER A 4 -20.95 5.14 -3.33
N ALA A 5 -20.41 3.92 -3.23
CA ALA A 5 -20.45 3.13 -2.00
C ALA A 5 -19.32 3.52 -1.02
N LEU A 6 -18.26 4.18 -1.52
CA LEU A 6 -17.09 4.60 -0.74
C LEU A 6 -16.99 6.13 -0.64
N PHE A 7 -17.25 6.84 -1.74
CA PHE A 7 -17.12 8.29 -1.87
C PHE A 7 -18.46 9.00 -1.97
N THR A 8 -18.52 10.25 -1.52
CA THR A 8 -19.72 11.12 -1.59
C THR A 8 -20.17 11.39 -3.03
N GLN A 9 -19.24 11.29 -3.98
CA GLN A 9 -19.44 11.55 -5.39
C GLN A 9 -19.03 10.35 -6.24
N THR A 10 -19.66 10.21 -7.40
CA THR A 10 -19.21 9.26 -8.41
C THR A 10 -17.93 9.77 -9.06
N PHE A 11 -16.96 8.88 -9.28
CA PHE A 11 -15.70 9.26 -9.92
C PHE A 11 -15.36 8.31 -11.09
N ALA A 12 -15.58 8.80 -12.31
CA ALA A 12 -15.55 7.98 -13.53
C ALA A 12 -14.27 7.15 -13.72
N PRO A 13 -13.05 7.66 -13.45
CA PRO A 13 -11.84 6.84 -13.59
C PRO A 13 -11.84 5.55 -12.76
N LEU A 14 -12.50 5.54 -11.60
CA LEU A 14 -12.59 4.37 -10.72
C LEU A 14 -13.83 3.50 -10.99
N GLU A 15 -14.88 4.06 -11.61
CA GLU A 15 -16.05 3.30 -12.06
C GLU A 15 -15.70 2.29 -13.16
N LEU A 16 -14.65 2.56 -13.94
CA LEU A 16 -14.14 1.64 -14.97
C LEU A 16 -13.44 0.39 -14.41
N LEU A 17 -13.11 0.38 -13.13
CA LEU A 17 -12.47 -0.78 -12.47
C LEU A 17 -13.50 -1.88 -12.17
N PRO A 18 -13.08 -3.12 -11.87
CA PRO A 18 -13.96 -4.14 -11.29
C PRO A 18 -14.69 -3.65 -10.02
N GLU A 19 -15.75 -4.33 -9.61
CA GLU A 19 -16.48 -3.98 -8.38
C GLU A 19 -15.56 -3.93 -7.16
N LYS A 20 -14.70 -4.95 -7.02
CA LYS A 20 -13.64 -5.07 -6.03
C LYS A 20 -12.29 -5.19 -6.75
N PRO A 21 -11.60 -4.08 -7.05
CA PRO A 21 -10.36 -4.10 -7.83
C PRO A 21 -9.22 -4.76 -7.05
N LYS A 22 -8.27 -5.35 -7.78
CA LYS A 22 -7.05 -5.93 -7.24
C LYS A 22 -6.05 -4.84 -6.94
N VAL A 23 -5.61 -4.74 -5.69
CA VAL A 23 -4.78 -3.62 -5.24
C VAL A 23 -3.41 -4.03 -4.75
N PHE A 24 -2.45 -3.14 -5.02
CA PHE A 24 -1.23 -3.05 -4.24
C PHE A 24 -1.49 -2.09 -3.09
N TRP A 25 -1.59 -2.62 -1.87
CA TRP A 25 -1.71 -1.79 -0.69
C TRP A 25 -0.34 -1.55 -0.06
N TYR A 26 0.01 -0.29 0.13
CA TYR A 26 1.20 0.13 0.87
C TYR A 26 0.79 0.89 2.14
N ALA A 27 0.92 0.21 3.27
CA ALA A 27 0.77 0.82 4.60
C ALA A 27 2.01 1.64 4.96
N SER A 28 1.79 2.82 5.52
CA SER A 28 2.76 3.83 5.88
C SER A 28 3.61 4.25 4.69
N SER A 29 2.98 4.42 3.53
CA SER A 29 3.69 4.60 2.25
C SER A 29 4.50 5.88 2.19
N GLY A 30 4.08 6.92 2.92
CA GLY A 30 4.65 8.25 2.81
C GLY A 30 4.64 8.72 1.36
N ARG A 31 5.83 9.07 0.85
CA ARG A 31 6.06 9.46 -0.56
C ARG A 31 6.84 8.42 -1.37
N ASP A 32 6.76 7.14 -1.01
CA ASP A 32 7.50 6.07 -1.69
C ASP A 32 6.77 5.57 -2.94
N PHE A 33 7.25 5.98 -4.12
CA PHE A 33 6.71 5.56 -5.42
C PHE A 33 7.45 4.38 -6.04
N PHE A 34 8.38 3.75 -5.34
CA PHE A 34 9.10 2.60 -5.89
C PHE A 34 8.19 1.41 -6.29
N PRO A 35 7.07 1.14 -5.58
CA PRO A 35 6.11 0.13 -6.03
C PRO A 35 5.59 0.35 -7.46
N SER A 36 5.46 1.60 -7.90
CA SER A 36 4.99 1.92 -9.26
C SER A 36 6.00 1.45 -10.33
N ILE A 37 7.28 1.57 -10.01
CA ILE A 37 8.40 1.08 -10.81
C ILE A 37 8.42 -0.44 -10.76
N PHE A 38 8.40 -1.06 -9.58
CA PHE A 38 8.47 -2.52 -9.44
C PHE A 38 7.31 -3.25 -10.13
N GLN A 39 6.11 -2.68 -10.10
CA GLN A 39 4.89 -3.27 -10.66
C GLN A 39 4.49 -2.71 -12.03
N ASN A 40 5.42 -2.11 -12.77
CA ASN A 40 5.15 -1.77 -14.17
C ASN A 40 5.18 -3.02 -15.07
N CYS A 41 4.50 -3.00 -16.22
CA CYS A 41 4.36 -4.19 -17.08
C CYS A 41 5.71 -4.69 -17.61
N LYS A 42 6.67 -3.78 -17.88
CA LYS A 42 8.02 -4.14 -18.31
C LYS A 42 8.75 -4.92 -17.20
N SER A 43 8.74 -4.42 -15.98
CA SER A 43 9.39 -5.07 -14.82
C SER A 43 8.73 -6.40 -14.46
N ILE A 44 7.41 -6.52 -14.58
CA ILE A 44 6.70 -7.80 -14.42
C ILE A 44 7.14 -8.79 -15.49
N TYR A 45 7.15 -8.39 -16.76
CA TYR A 45 7.56 -9.23 -17.89
C TYR A 45 9.02 -9.69 -17.74
N GLU A 46 9.94 -8.78 -17.42
CA GLU A 46 11.36 -9.10 -17.22
C GLU A 46 11.57 -10.07 -16.05
N ASN A 47 10.79 -9.95 -14.97
CA ASN A 47 10.86 -10.91 -13.86
C ASN A 47 10.31 -12.29 -14.24
N GLN A 48 9.29 -12.34 -15.09
CA GLN A 48 8.77 -13.60 -15.60
C GLN A 48 9.80 -14.28 -16.51
N GLU A 49 10.33 -13.57 -17.51
CA GLU A 49 11.26 -14.13 -18.49
C GLU A 49 12.61 -14.51 -17.90
N ASN A 50 13.20 -13.64 -17.06
CA ASN A 50 14.58 -13.84 -16.59
C ASN A 50 14.66 -14.62 -15.27
N ASN A 51 13.63 -14.52 -14.42
CA ASN A 51 13.67 -15.06 -13.06
C ASN A 51 12.59 -16.12 -12.78
N ASN A 52 11.73 -16.44 -13.76
CA ASN A 52 10.58 -17.35 -13.59
C ASN A 52 9.65 -16.93 -12.43
N LYS A 53 9.47 -15.60 -12.24
CA LYS A 53 8.63 -15.02 -11.20
C LYS A 53 7.38 -14.40 -11.82
N PHE A 54 6.23 -14.93 -11.44
CA PHE A 54 4.92 -14.53 -11.95
C PHE A 54 4.26 -13.51 -11.01
N PHE A 55 4.67 -12.25 -11.13
CA PHE A 55 3.99 -11.13 -10.46
C PHE A 55 2.69 -10.79 -11.19
N LEU A 56 1.71 -10.26 -10.46
CA LEU A 56 0.42 -9.83 -10.99
C LEU A 56 0.38 -8.31 -11.07
N LYS A 57 -0.13 -7.76 -12.18
CA LYS A 57 -0.39 -6.33 -12.27
C LYS A 57 -1.58 -5.95 -11.38
N PRO A 58 -1.46 -4.99 -10.45
CA PRO A 58 -2.62 -4.46 -9.73
C PRO A 58 -3.45 -3.55 -10.64
N ASP A 59 -4.76 -3.51 -10.41
CA ASP A 59 -5.69 -2.57 -11.05
C ASP A 59 -5.49 -1.14 -10.52
N LEU A 60 -5.08 -1.03 -9.26
CA LEU A 60 -4.98 0.22 -8.51
C LEU A 60 -3.91 0.12 -7.42
N PHE A 61 -3.15 1.20 -7.23
CA PHE A 61 -2.29 1.35 -6.06
C PHE A 61 -3.07 2.07 -4.97
N VAL A 62 -3.17 1.45 -3.80
CA VAL A 62 -3.84 2.02 -2.64
C VAL A 62 -2.78 2.31 -1.58
N TYR A 63 -2.58 3.58 -1.29
CA TYR A 63 -1.59 4.05 -0.34
C TYR A 63 -2.30 4.58 0.88
N SER A 64 -1.73 4.33 2.06
CA SER A 64 -2.17 4.92 3.30
C SER A 64 -0.99 5.51 4.06
N CYS A 65 -1.21 6.67 4.67
CA CYS A 65 -0.22 7.30 5.55
C CYS A 65 -0.90 8.35 6.43
N LEU A 66 -0.50 8.43 7.69
CA LEU A 66 -0.85 9.53 8.59
C LEU A 66 0.33 10.49 8.74
N GLY A 67 0.05 11.80 8.72
CA GLY A 67 1.02 12.83 9.12
C GLY A 67 1.50 13.77 8.01
N ASN A 68 2.56 14.52 8.32
CA ASN A 68 2.96 15.71 7.55
C ASN A 68 3.52 15.43 6.14
N GLU A 69 3.93 14.19 5.85
CA GLU A 69 4.45 13.84 4.52
C GLU A 69 3.38 14.00 3.44
N VAL A 70 2.11 13.84 3.79
CA VAL A 70 1.01 13.88 2.82
C VAL A 70 0.73 15.29 2.33
N ASN A 71 0.86 16.31 3.19
CA ASN A 71 0.71 17.72 2.79
C ASN A 71 1.70 18.09 1.67
N LYS A 72 2.97 17.69 1.81
CA LYS A 72 3.99 17.91 0.79
C LYS A 72 3.67 17.17 -0.51
N LEU A 73 3.14 15.95 -0.41
CA LEU A 73 2.71 15.19 -1.59
C LEU A 73 1.56 15.90 -2.30
N ARG A 74 0.57 16.38 -1.56
CA ARG A 74 -0.58 17.11 -2.08
C ARG A 74 -0.16 18.36 -2.83
N GLU A 75 0.69 19.19 -2.23
CA GLU A 75 1.24 20.41 -2.86
C GLU A 75 1.98 20.09 -4.17
N LEU A 76 2.73 18.99 -4.21
CA LEU A 76 3.40 18.54 -5.43
C LEU A 76 2.40 18.10 -6.49
N LEU A 77 1.40 17.30 -6.13
CA LEU A 77 0.41 16.76 -7.07
C LEU A 77 -0.56 17.81 -7.62
N GLN A 78 -0.78 18.92 -6.89
CA GLN A 78 -1.55 20.06 -7.39
C GLN A 78 -0.88 20.74 -8.60
N ASN A 79 0.44 20.58 -8.74
CA ASN A 79 1.17 21.00 -9.94
C ASN A 79 1.22 19.82 -10.92
N ASP A 80 0.39 19.88 -11.96
CA ASP A 80 0.29 18.81 -12.95
C ASP A 80 1.66 18.51 -13.61
N ASN A 81 1.96 17.22 -13.79
CA ASN A 81 3.25 16.70 -14.26
C ASN A 81 4.44 16.95 -13.32
N SER A 82 4.21 17.04 -12.02
CA SER A 82 5.29 17.14 -11.03
C SER A 82 6.12 15.86 -10.95
N THR A 83 7.44 16.00 -10.88
CA THR A 83 8.34 14.87 -10.65
C THR A 83 8.22 14.40 -9.21
N LEU A 84 7.77 13.15 -9.03
CA LEU A 84 7.62 12.51 -7.73
C LEU A 84 8.89 11.75 -7.33
N PHE A 85 9.57 11.16 -8.31
CA PHE A 85 10.82 10.42 -8.16
C PHE A 85 11.59 10.42 -9.49
N GLU A 86 12.91 10.53 -9.42
CA GLU A 86 13.78 10.46 -10.59
C GLU A 86 15.13 9.85 -10.21
N ASN A 87 15.63 8.94 -11.05
CA ASN A 87 16.99 8.44 -11.02
C ASN A 87 17.53 8.26 -12.45
N GLN A 88 18.68 7.60 -12.60
CA GLN A 88 19.32 7.40 -13.91
C GLN A 88 18.48 6.54 -14.88
N ASP A 89 17.58 5.70 -14.37
CA ASP A 89 16.84 4.70 -15.15
C ASP A 89 15.34 5.01 -15.28
N PHE A 90 14.79 5.78 -14.34
CA PHE A 90 13.36 6.00 -14.17
C PHE A 90 13.04 7.45 -13.85
N ILE A 91 11.97 7.95 -14.47
CA ILE A 91 11.30 9.19 -14.10
C ILE A 91 9.85 8.85 -13.78
N VAL A 92 9.39 9.30 -12.62
CA VAL A 92 8.03 9.09 -12.11
C VAL A 92 7.39 10.45 -11.92
N THR A 93 6.33 10.74 -12.69
CA THR A 93 5.62 12.02 -12.63
C THR A 93 4.17 11.83 -12.21
N GLY A 94 3.67 12.69 -11.33
CA GLY A 94 2.27 12.73 -10.93
C GLY A 94 1.44 13.61 -11.85
N LYS A 95 0.21 13.21 -12.13
CA LYS A 95 -0.76 13.97 -12.94
C LYS A 95 -2.18 13.68 -12.50
N ASN A 96 -3.14 14.46 -13.03
CA ASN A 96 -4.57 14.21 -12.84
C ASN A 96 -4.97 14.09 -11.35
N TYR A 97 -4.49 15.02 -10.52
CA TYR A 97 -4.85 15.09 -9.09
C TYR A 97 -6.31 15.49 -8.90
N TYR A 98 -7.04 14.71 -8.09
CA TYR A 98 -8.43 14.99 -7.71
C TYR A 98 -8.67 14.63 -6.24
N PRO A 99 -9.06 15.59 -5.38
CA PRO A 99 -9.51 15.28 -4.03
C PRO A 99 -10.85 14.53 -4.07
N LEU A 100 -11.03 13.59 -3.14
CA LEU A 100 -12.23 12.78 -2.98
C LEU A 100 -12.65 12.78 -1.51
N SER A 101 -13.95 12.86 -1.27
CA SER A 101 -14.50 12.78 0.08
C SER A 101 -15.15 11.41 0.30
N LEU A 102 -14.91 10.82 1.47
CA LEU A 102 -15.54 9.57 1.88
C LEU A 102 -17.00 9.76 2.27
N GLN A 103 -17.82 8.73 2.06
CA GLN A 103 -19.19 8.70 2.56
C GLN A 103 -19.20 8.85 4.09
N ASN A 104 -20.14 9.65 4.61
CA ASN A 104 -20.25 9.93 6.05
C ASN A 104 -20.80 8.73 6.89
N VAL A 105 -20.76 7.52 6.33
CA VAL A 105 -21.12 6.26 7.01
C VAL A 105 -19.93 5.60 7.69
N PHE A 106 -18.72 6.06 7.39
CA PHE A 106 -17.51 5.59 8.04
C PHE A 106 -17.24 6.48 9.26
N ASN A 107 -17.60 5.99 10.45
CA ASN A 107 -17.24 6.64 11.71
C ASN A 107 -15.75 6.42 11.97
N TYR A 108 -14.91 7.16 11.26
CA TYR A 108 -13.48 7.12 11.50
C TYR A 108 -13.17 7.79 12.83
N GLU A 109 -12.88 6.96 13.83
CA GLU A 109 -12.33 7.39 15.10
C GLU A 109 -10.84 7.03 15.15
N VAL A 110 -10.01 8.05 15.32
CA VAL A 110 -8.61 7.88 15.68
C VAL A 110 -8.59 7.41 17.13
N SER A 111 -8.33 6.12 17.35
CA SER A 111 -8.15 5.62 18.71
C SER A 111 -6.82 6.13 19.28
N PRO A 112 -6.81 6.89 20.38
CA PRO A 112 -5.58 7.34 21.03
C PRO A 112 -4.75 6.17 21.57
N ASP A 113 -5.35 4.98 21.76
CA ASP A 113 -4.65 3.76 22.18
C ASP A 113 -3.78 3.18 21.06
N HIS A 114 -4.00 3.62 19.82
CA HIS A 114 -3.32 3.12 18.63
C HIS A 114 -2.56 4.20 17.91
N ILE A 115 -2.63 5.45 18.37
CA ILE A 115 -2.13 6.60 17.64
C ILE A 115 -1.60 7.66 18.64
N GLU A 116 -0.35 8.09 18.47
CA GLU A 116 0.26 9.12 19.30
C GLU A 116 -0.16 10.53 18.86
N LEU A 117 -1.31 10.98 19.38
CA LEU A 117 -1.99 12.23 18.97
C LEU A 117 -1.11 13.49 19.01
N SER A 118 -0.09 13.55 19.87
CA SER A 118 0.79 14.72 19.99
C SER A 118 1.65 14.99 18.75
N TYR A 119 1.79 14.02 17.85
CA TYR A 119 2.68 14.11 16.69
C TYR A 119 1.93 14.20 15.34
N ILE A 120 0.60 14.36 15.36
CA ILE A 120 -0.24 14.24 14.16
C ILE A 120 -1.28 15.34 14.11
N ASN A 121 -1.40 15.95 12.93
CA ASN A 121 -2.58 16.74 12.60
C ASN A 121 -3.62 15.77 12.04
N ILE A 122 -4.72 15.56 12.77
CA ILE A 122 -5.83 14.74 12.28
C ILE A 122 -6.49 15.52 11.12
N PRO A 123 -6.48 14.98 9.88
CA PRO A 123 -7.11 15.65 8.76
C PRO A 123 -8.62 15.72 8.94
N GLU A 124 -9.24 16.81 8.49
CA GLU A 124 -10.70 16.87 8.38
C GLU A 124 -11.17 15.80 7.37
N ILE A 125 -12.19 15.02 7.76
CA ILE A 125 -12.69 13.82 7.04
C ILE A 125 -12.99 14.07 5.54
N GLN A 126 -13.30 15.31 5.17
CA GLN A 126 -13.77 15.65 3.83
C GLN A 126 -12.65 15.69 2.78
N ASP A 127 -11.39 15.88 3.19
CA ASP A 127 -10.23 16.01 2.29
C ASP A 127 -9.15 14.94 2.54
N SER A 128 -9.54 13.80 3.12
CA SER A 128 -8.61 12.77 3.55
C SER A 128 -8.30 11.71 2.47
N VAL A 129 -8.86 11.85 1.27
CA VAL A 129 -8.58 10.94 0.16
C VAL A 129 -8.33 11.72 -1.11
N PHE A 130 -7.38 11.26 -1.91
CA PHE A 130 -7.19 11.81 -3.25
C PHE A 130 -6.79 10.75 -4.25
N TYR A 131 -7.27 10.96 -5.48
CA TYR A 131 -6.88 10.22 -6.67
C TYR A 131 -5.80 10.98 -7.41
N PHE A 132 -4.89 10.23 -8.03
CA PHE A 132 -3.99 10.76 -9.04
C PHE A 132 -3.49 9.63 -9.93
N GLU A 133 -2.84 10.01 -11.01
CA GLU A 133 -2.14 9.08 -11.90
C GLU A 133 -0.64 9.32 -11.82
N VAL A 134 0.11 8.25 -12.02
CA VAL A 134 1.55 8.28 -12.08
C VAL A 134 1.99 7.76 -13.44
N ASP A 135 2.77 8.57 -14.14
CA ASP A 135 3.49 8.14 -15.34
C ASP A 135 4.89 7.67 -14.95
N VAL A 136 5.16 6.40 -15.19
CA VAL A 136 6.49 5.80 -15.04
C VAL A 136 7.13 5.76 -16.42
N LYS A 137 8.27 6.45 -16.58
CA LYS A 137 9.04 6.48 -17.83
C LYS A 137 10.43 5.88 -17.60
N THR A 138 10.87 5.05 -18.54
CA THR A 138 12.23 4.51 -18.64
C THR A 138 12.62 4.44 -20.13
N ASN A 139 13.85 4.04 -20.44
CA ASN A 139 14.37 3.98 -21.81
C ASN A 139 13.43 3.19 -22.74
N GLY A 140 12.72 3.94 -23.61
CA GLY A 140 11.79 3.40 -24.60
C GLY A 140 10.46 2.87 -24.07
N TYR A 141 10.13 3.08 -22.79
CA TYR A 141 8.91 2.56 -22.18
C TYR A 141 8.24 3.60 -21.27
N SER A 142 6.91 3.66 -21.34
CA SER A 142 6.10 4.48 -20.45
C SER A 142 4.82 3.76 -20.07
N GLU A 143 4.40 3.90 -18.83
CA GLU A 143 3.13 3.38 -18.33
C GLU A 143 2.44 4.39 -17.41
N THR A 144 1.13 4.54 -17.55
CA THR A 144 0.30 5.28 -16.59
C THR A 144 -0.34 4.31 -15.60
N GLN A 145 -0.25 4.63 -14.32
CA GLN A 145 -0.77 3.85 -13.21
C GLN A 145 -1.70 4.71 -12.34
N ARG A 146 -2.74 4.11 -11.78
CA ARG A 146 -3.75 4.81 -10.97
C ARG A 146 -3.48 4.64 -9.49
N PHE A 147 -3.64 5.72 -8.73
CA PHE A 147 -3.40 5.78 -7.29
C PHE A 147 -4.64 6.30 -6.56
N LEU A 148 -4.97 5.65 -5.45
CA LEU A 148 -5.78 6.19 -4.38
C LEU A 148 -4.90 6.34 -3.14
N PHE A 149 -4.89 7.52 -2.57
CA PHE A 149 -4.15 7.80 -1.35
C PHE A 149 -5.11 8.20 -0.25
N PHE A 150 -5.01 7.51 0.88
CA PHE A 150 -5.79 7.75 2.08
C PHE A 150 -4.89 8.36 3.14
N GLU A 151 -5.28 9.51 3.66
CA GLU A 151 -4.66 10.14 4.84
C GLU A 151 -5.09 9.49 6.15
N TRP A 152 -5.51 8.23 6.08
CA TRP A 152 -6.01 7.42 7.18
C TRP A 152 -5.21 6.12 7.24
N GLU A 153 -4.75 5.76 8.43
CA GLU A 153 -4.00 4.54 8.64
C GLU A 153 -4.19 4.00 10.05
N ASN A 154 -5.09 3.05 10.19
CA ASN A 154 -5.27 2.25 11.40
C ASN A 154 -6.06 0.98 11.09
N ILE A 155 -6.30 0.16 12.13
CA ILE A 155 -7.08 -1.07 12.04
C ILE A 155 -8.52 -0.81 11.54
N HIS A 156 -9.11 0.33 11.90
CA HIS A 156 -10.47 0.68 11.46
C HIS A 156 -10.52 0.94 9.95
N PHE A 157 -9.57 1.70 9.40
CA PHE A 157 -9.41 1.86 7.95
C PHE A 157 -9.22 0.52 7.25
N PHE A 158 -8.37 -0.35 7.81
CA PHE A 158 -8.14 -1.68 7.28
C PHE A 158 -9.44 -2.51 7.16
N HIS A 159 -10.26 -2.51 8.22
CA HIS A 159 -11.53 -3.26 8.24
C HIS A 159 -12.64 -2.63 7.40
N GLU A 160 -12.95 -1.36 7.66
CA GLU A 160 -14.15 -0.72 7.11
C GLU A 160 -14.00 -0.34 5.65
N ILE A 161 -12.76 -0.06 5.22
CA ILE A 161 -12.48 0.39 3.87
C ILE A 161 -11.73 -0.69 3.10
N LEU A 162 -10.56 -1.10 3.59
CA LEU A 162 -9.64 -1.88 2.77
C LEU A 162 -10.17 -3.26 2.41
N ILE A 163 -10.54 -4.05 3.41
CA ILE A 163 -11.08 -5.40 3.21
C ILE A 163 -12.42 -5.36 2.47
N ARG A 164 -13.26 -4.35 2.74
CA ARG A 164 -14.60 -4.23 2.16
C ARG A 164 -14.57 -3.92 0.67
N PHE A 165 -13.73 -2.99 0.24
CA PHE A 165 -13.79 -2.42 -1.11
C PHE A 165 -12.71 -2.92 -2.06
N PHE A 166 -11.66 -3.57 -1.57
CA PHE A 166 -10.50 -3.95 -2.39
C PHE A 166 -10.10 -5.42 -2.20
N GLU A 167 -9.62 -6.04 -3.27
CA GLU A 167 -8.94 -7.34 -3.22
C GLU A 167 -7.43 -7.06 -3.08
N VAL A 168 -6.91 -7.10 -1.86
CA VAL A 168 -5.48 -6.86 -1.62
C VAL A 168 -4.69 -8.04 -2.18
N ILE A 169 -3.92 -7.82 -3.26
CA ILE A 169 -3.05 -8.85 -3.86
C ILE A 169 -1.58 -8.68 -3.45
N TYR A 170 -1.16 -7.44 -3.17
CA TYR A 170 0.11 -7.13 -2.53
C TYR A 170 -0.15 -6.38 -1.24
N PHE A 171 0.40 -6.89 -0.14
CA PHE A 171 0.50 -6.16 1.12
C PHE A 171 1.95 -5.75 1.32
N HIS A 172 2.23 -4.45 1.18
CA HIS A 172 3.53 -3.87 1.41
C HIS A 172 3.54 -3.13 2.74
N ASN A 173 4.47 -3.54 3.59
CA ASN A 173 4.66 -2.97 4.89
C ASN A 173 6.15 -2.84 5.17
N ARG A 174 6.62 -1.60 5.16
CA ARG A 174 8.02 -1.26 5.34
C ARG A 174 8.26 -0.33 6.53
N ARG A 175 7.32 0.58 6.80
CA ARG A 175 7.47 1.66 7.78
C ARG A 175 6.53 1.54 8.97
N GLU A 176 5.70 0.50 9.02
CA GLU A 176 4.77 0.32 10.13
C GLU A 176 5.51 -0.15 11.39
N GLY A 177 5.12 0.40 12.55
CA GLY A 177 5.79 0.10 13.83
C GLY A 177 7.11 0.86 14.04
N LEU A 178 7.57 1.63 13.06
CA LEU A 178 8.76 2.50 13.17
C LEU A 178 8.42 3.93 13.62
N GLY A 179 7.17 4.21 14.01
CA GLY A 179 6.73 5.53 14.47
C GLY A 179 6.55 6.58 13.37
N PHE A 180 6.92 6.31 12.11
CA PHE A 180 6.82 7.28 11.01
C PHE A 180 5.39 7.69 10.62
N GLY A 181 4.38 6.92 11.05
CA GLY A 181 2.95 7.27 10.92
C GLY A 181 2.27 7.57 12.25
N ASN A 182 3.03 7.61 13.36
CA ASN A 182 2.52 7.74 14.73
C ASN A 182 1.44 6.71 15.12
N CYS A 183 1.33 5.61 14.38
CA CYS A 183 0.47 4.48 14.71
C CYS A 183 1.24 3.54 15.65
N LEU A 184 0.73 3.37 16.88
CA LEU A 184 1.28 2.56 17.95
C LEU A 184 0.96 1.06 17.79
N LYS A 185 0.02 0.70 16.91
CA LYS A 185 -0.38 -0.69 16.69
C LYS A 185 -0.23 -1.09 15.23
N SER A 186 0.61 -2.10 14.98
CA SER A 186 0.85 -2.60 13.63
C SER A 186 -0.33 -3.43 13.10
N ILE A 187 -0.73 -3.18 11.85
CA ILE A 187 -1.61 -4.02 11.04
C ILE A 187 -1.04 -5.44 10.94
N ILE A 188 0.28 -5.61 10.84
CA ILE A 188 0.90 -6.95 10.90
C ILE A 188 0.62 -7.61 12.24
N GLU A 189 0.87 -6.95 13.36
CA GLU A 189 0.55 -7.49 14.69
C GLU A 189 -0.95 -7.84 14.79
N PHE A 190 -1.80 -6.92 14.37
CA PHE A 190 -3.23 -7.13 14.40
C PHE A 190 -3.67 -8.36 13.57
N ILE A 191 -3.13 -8.55 12.37
CA ILE A 191 -3.53 -9.67 11.50
C ILE A 191 -2.88 -10.99 11.94
N TYR A 192 -1.58 -10.96 12.21
CA TYR A 192 -0.75 -12.15 12.33
C TYR A 192 -0.42 -12.54 13.77
N GLN A 193 -0.64 -11.67 14.75
CA GLN A 193 -0.51 -12.01 16.18
C GLN A 193 -1.87 -12.06 16.85
N ASP A 194 -2.65 -10.98 16.81
CA ASP A 194 -3.90 -10.87 17.57
C ASP A 194 -5.01 -11.77 17.00
N ASN A 195 -5.02 -11.98 15.68
CA ASN A 195 -6.02 -12.80 14.99
C ASN A 195 -5.48 -14.16 14.50
N ALA A 196 -4.27 -14.53 14.89
CA ALA A 196 -3.75 -15.87 14.63
C ALA A 196 -4.47 -16.93 15.50
N PRO A 197 -4.63 -18.18 15.03
CA PRO A 197 -4.23 -18.70 13.72
C PRO A 197 -5.33 -18.58 12.65
N ASN A 198 -6.46 -17.93 12.95
CA ASN A 198 -7.57 -17.86 12.00
C ASN A 198 -7.24 -16.92 10.85
N PHE A 199 -6.49 -15.84 11.13
CA PHE A 199 -6.16 -14.74 10.23
C PHE A 199 -7.44 -14.13 9.62
N LEU A 200 -7.42 -12.90 9.11
CA LEU A 200 -8.63 -12.29 8.52
C LEU A 200 -8.94 -12.83 7.10
N ILE A 201 -8.62 -14.11 6.88
CA ILE A 201 -8.82 -14.88 5.65
C ILE A 201 -10.30 -14.95 5.31
N ASP A 202 -11.16 -15.31 6.25
CA ASP A 202 -12.62 -15.37 6.02
C ASP A 202 -13.23 -13.98 5.82
N GLY A 203 -12.59 -12.95 6.35
CA GLY A 203 -12.91 -11.55 6.07
C GLY A 203 -12.54 -11.13 4.65
N GLY A 204 -11.76 -11.92 3.91
CA GLY A 204 -11.33 -11.63 2.55
C GLY A 204 -9.93 -11.02 2.44
N PHE A 205 -9.18 -10.90 3.54
CA PHE A 205 -7.78 -10.50 3.49
C PHE A 205 -6.88 -11.70 3.16
N LYS A 206 -6.61 -11.89 1.87
CA LYS A 206 -5.79 -13.00 1.35
C LYS A 206 -4.73 -12.51 0.35
N PRO A 207 -3.77 -11.66 0.76
CA PRO A 207 -2.74 -11.17 -0.14
C PRO A 207 -1.95 -12.32 -0.77
N LYS A 208 -1.77 -12.29 -2.08
CA LYS A 208 -0.93 -13.26 -2.78
C LYS A 208 0.55 -13.02 -2.51
N PHE A 209 0.91 -11.78 -2.24
CA PHE A 209 2.27 -11.37 -1.95
C PHE A 209 2.33 -10.47 -0.72
N ALA A 210 3.25 -10.76 0.20
CA ALA A 210 3.61 -9.88 1.30
C ALA A 210 5.02 -9.35 1.08
N ILE A 211 5.20 -8.03 1.17
CA ILE A 211 6.48 -7.35 1.03
C ILE A 211 6.80 -6.74 2.39
N ILE A 212 7.72 -7.37 3.11
CA ILE A 212 8.00 -7.04 4.52
C ILE A 212 9.48 -6.68 4.67
N ASP A 213 9.75 -5.59 5.38
CA ASP A 213 11.12 -5.23 5.76
C ASP A 213 11.67 -6.24 6.77
N HIS A 214 12.79 -6.89 6.44
CA HIS A 214 13.41 -7.91 7.30
C HIS A 214 14.05 -7.34 8.57
N SER A 215 14.28 -6.03 8.62
CA SER A 215 14.82 -5.33 9.78
C SER A 215 13.74 -4.80 10.73
N SER A 216 12.47 -4.85 10.31
CA SER A 216 11.34 -4.42 11.13
C SER A 216 11.04 -5.45 12.24
N SER A 217 10.62 -4.96 13.41
CA SER A 217 10.07 -5.81 14.49
C SER A 217 8.85 -6.61 14.03
N THR A 218 8.10 -6.10 13.05
CA THR A 218 6.92 -6.76 12.49
C THR A 218 7.27 -7.99 11.63
N PHE A 219 8.52 -8.11 11.19
CA PHE A 219 8.98 -9.25 10.39
C PHE A 219 8.83 -10.59 11.13
N GLU A 220 9.36 -10.67 12.35
CA GLU A 220 9.33 -11.90 13.14
C GLU A 220 7.89 -12.31 13.48
N ILE A 221 7.04 -11.32 13.73
CA ILE A 221 5.61 -11.52 14.02
C ILE A 221 4.92 -12.16 12.82
N PHE A 222 5.05 -11.55 11.64
CA PHE A 222 4.53 -12.11 10.39
C PHE A 222 5.10 -13.51 10.12
N PHE A 223 6.42 -13.65 10.15
CA PHE A 223 7.09 -14.88 9.76
C PHE A 223 6.73 -16.05 10.68
N ASN A 224 6.80 -15.84 12.00
CA ASN A 224 6.45 -16.86 12.99
C ASN A 224 4.98 -17.28 12.90
N ALA A 225 4.07 -16.33 12.68
CA ALA A 225 2.66 -16.65 12.54
C ALA A 225 2.38 -17.52 11.31
N VAL A 226 3.02 -17.20 10.17
CA VAL A 226 2.76 -17.90 8.90
C VAL A 226 3.43 -19.27 8.87
N ILE A 227 4.67 -19.43 9.34
CA ILE A 227 5.35 -20.75 9.35
C ILE A 227 4.67 -21.76 10.27
N ASN A 228 4.02 -21.28 11.33
CA ASN A 228 3.31 -22.12 12.30
C ASN A 228 1.81 -22.29 11.94
N SER A 229 1.38 -21.69 10.82
CA SER A 229 0.01 -21.78 10.34
C SER A 229 -0.23 -23.05 9.51
N GLN A 230 -1.41 -23.63 9.66
CA GLN A 230 -1.92 -24.63 8.72
C GLN A 230 -2.76 -24.00 7.59
N LEU A 231 -3.19 -22.74 7.75
CA LEU A 231 -4.09 -22.04 6.82
C LEU A 231 -3.35 -21.31 5.70
N ILE A 232 -2.07 -21.01 5.89
CA ILE A 232 -1.24 -20.25 4.94
C ILE A 232 0.05 -21.04 4.71
N SER A 233 0.41 -21.23 3.44
CA SER A 233 1.75 -21.67 3.05
C SER A 233 2.53 -20.50 2.44
N LEU A 234 3.85 -20.49 2.64
CA LEU A 234 4.71 -19.39 2.21
C LEU A 234 5.91 -19.87 1.38
N THR A 235 6.25 -19.12 0.34
CA THR A 235 7.54 -19.19 -0.35
C THR A 235 8.41 -18.01 0.10
N SER A 236 9.41 -18.27 0.94
CA SER A 236 10.15 -17.24 1.70
C SER A 236 11.14 -16.40 0.89
N ASN A 237 11.61 -16.93 -0.23
CA ASN A 237 12.60 -16.27 -1.09
C ASN A 237 12.04 -16.01 -2.49
N TYR A 238 10.76 -15.62 -2.58
CA TYR A 238 10.13 -15.39 -3.88
C TYR A 238 10.77 -14.20 -4.60
N GLY A 239 11.20 -13.17 -3.87
CA GLY A 239 11.97 -12.08 -4.43
C GLY A 239 12.48 -11.08 -3.41
N VAL A 240 13.21 -10.10 -3.93
CA VAL A 240 13.70 -8.96 -3.19
C VAL A 240 13.04 -7.73 -3.78
N PHE A 241 12.48 -6.89 -2.92
CA PHE A 241 11.94 -5.60 -3.31
C PHE A 241 13.02 -4.55 -2.99
N PRO A 242 13.64 -3.94 -4.00
CA PRO A 242 14.77 -3.04 -3.81
C PRO A 242 14.42 -1.88 -2.88
N SER A 243 15.31 -1.58 -1.95
CA SER A 243 15.31 -0.33 -1.23
C SER A 243 16.11 0.71 -2.02
N MET A 244 15.42 1.70 -2.56
CA MET A 244 16.08 2.85 -3.18
C MET A 244 15.60 4.13 -2.49
N ILE A 245 16.07 4.36 -1.27
CA ILE A 245 16.15 5.74 -0.74
C ILE A 245 17.60 6.18 -0.88
N ASN A 246 17.99 6.59 -2.09
CA ASN A 246 19.17 7.42 -2.34
C ASN A 246 18.70 8.76 -2.91
N GLY A 247 17.72 9.38 -2.26
CA GLY A 247 17.19 10.69 -2.63
C GLY A 247 16.94 11.53 -1.39
N ASN A 248 17.88 12.39 -1.03
CA ASN A 248 17.77 13.61 -0.21
C ASN A 248 16.93 13.63 1.08
N PHE A 249 16.54 12.49 1.64
CA PHE A 249 15.99 12.39 2.98
C PHE A 249 17.06 11.73 3.85
N GLY A 250 17.46 12.39 4.94
CA GLY A 250 18.60 12.04 5.79
C GLY A 250 18.44 10.77 6.62
N GLU A 251 17.85 9.73 6.04
CA GLU A 251 17.69 8.41 6.65
C GLU A 251 18.59 7.43 5.91
N GLY A 252 19.37 6.66 6.68
CA GLY A 252 20.37 5.74 6.15
C GLY A 252 19.79 4.73 5.17
N GLN A 253 20.69 3.95 4.54
CA GLN A 253 20.30 2.83 3.69
C GLN A 253 19.32 1.92 4.44
N ILE A 254 18.04 2.02 4.11
CA ILE A 254 17.04 1.07 4.61
C ILE A 254 17.30 -0.25 3.86
N PRO A 255 17.33 -1.41 4.51
CA PRO A 255 17.58 -2.68 3.85
C PRO A 255 16.48 -3.06 2.84
N ASP A 256 16.82 -3.94 1.91
CA ASP A 256 15.86 -4.47 0.95
C ASP A 256 14.74 -5.25 1.65
N CYS A 257 13.50 -5.08 1.17
CA CYS A 257 12.36 -5.84 1.68
C CYS A 257 12.31 -7.23 1.04
N LYS A 258 11.87 -8.25 1.80
CA LYS A 258 11.64 -9.60 1.26
C LYS A 258 10.23 -9.72 0.70
N ILE A 259 10.12 -10.37 -0.44
CA ILE A 259 8.84 -10.72 -1.05
C ILE A 259 8.53 -12.18 -0.74
N PHE A 260 7.43 -12.37 -0.03
CA PHE A 260 6.82 -13.66 0.27
C PHE A 260 5.68 -13.91 -0.69
N LYS A 261 5.62 -15.09 -1.31
CA LYS A 261 4.41 -15.56 -2.01
C LYS A 261 3.60 -16.41 -1.04
N LEU A 262 2.33 -16.07 -0.87
CA LEU A 262 1.40 -16.74 0.03
C LEU A 262 0.40 -17.57 -0.76
N GLU A 263 0.07 -18.75 -0.24
CA GLU A 263 -0.98 -19.62 -0.75
C GLU A 263 -1.87 -20.07 0.40
N TYR A 264 -3.14 -20.35 0.10
CA TYR A 264 -4.18 -20.61 1.10
C TYR A 264 -4.81 -21.98 0.81
N PRO A 265 -4.14 -23.08 1.22
CA PRO A 265 -4.46 -24.44 0.77
C PRO A 265 -5.77 -25.01 1.33
N TYR A 266 -6.25 -24.49 2.47
CA TYR A 266 -7.51 -24.91 3.06
C TYR A 266 -8.58 -23.85 2.82
N GLN A 267 -9.65 -24.26 2.14
CA GLN A 267 -10.88 -23.49 1.99
C GLN A 267 -12.02 -24.38 2.52
N PRO A 268 -12.75 -23.97 3.57
CA PRO A 268 -13.97 -24.67 3.98
C PRO A 268 -15.05 -24.61 2.90
#